data_AF-X1PFR1-F1
#
_entry.id   AF-X1PFR1-F1
#
_cell.length_a   1.000
_cell.length_b   1.000
_cell.length_c   1.000
_cell.angle_alpha   90.00
_cell.angle_beta   90.00
_cell.angle_gamma   90.00
#
_symmetry.space_group_name_H-M   'P 1'
#
loop_
_entity.id
_entity.type
_entity.pdbx_description
1 polymer ?
#
loop_
_entity_poly.entity_id
_entity_poly.type
_entity_poly.pdbx_seq_one_letter_code
_entity_poly.pdbx_strand_id
1 'polypeptide(L)' 'VDVVVGTEAEKYIKLLATQQDYLSREVRARNLRICRASEVEEPGYMKEWNVDGDRFKLLVKRLPA' A
#
# COMPACT_ATOMS: atom_id res chain seq x y z
N VAL A 1 -7.91 -0.02 -9.95
CA VAL A 1 -6.94 1.01 -9.49
C VAL A 1 -5.64 0.31 -9.15
N ASP A 2 -4.53 1.03 -9.19
CA ASP A 2 -3.26 0.55 -8.65
C ASP A 2 -3.03 1.15 -7.27
N VAL A 3 -2.53 0.35 -6.34
CA VAL A 3 -2.35 0.74 -4.94
C VAL A 3 -0.93 0.43 -4.51
N VAL A 4 -0.30 1.39 -3.84
CA VAL A 4 0.97 1.18 -3.13
C VAL A 4 0.73 1.39 -1.64
N VAL A 5 1.15 0.43 -0.83
CA VAL A 5 1.10 0.47 0.62
C VAL A 5 2.53 0.51 1.15
N GLY A 6 2.89 1.62 1.78
CA GLY A 6 4.20 1.85 2.39
C GLY A 6 4.12 1.84 3.91
N THR A 7 5.03 1.14 4.58
CA THR A 7 5.21 1.22 6.05
C THR A 7 6.67 0.99 6.43
N GLU A 8 7.16 1.61 7.50
CA GLU A 8 8.53 1.37 8.00
C GLU A 8 8.62 0.13 8.90
N ALA A 9 7.48 -0.41 9.35
CA ALA A 9 7.43 -1.57 10.22
C ALA A 9 7.58 -2.87 9.41
N GLU A 10 8.75 -3.51 9.46
CA GLU A 10 9.05 -4.73 8.70
C GLU A 10 8.08 -5.89 8.98
N LYS A 11 7.55 -5.98 10.21
CA LYS A 11 6.51 -6.96 10.59
C LYS A 11 5.30 -6.89 9.66
N TYR A 12 4.88 -5.68 9.29
CA TYR A 12 3.73 -5.47 8.43
C TYR A 12 4.08 -5.66 6.96
N ILE A 13 5.29 -5.29 6.52
CA ILE A 13 5.73 -5.60 5.16
C ILE A 13 5.63 -7.11 4.91
N LYS A 14 6.16 -7.92 5.82
CA LYS A 14 6.11 -9.39 5.71
C LYS A 14 4.68 -9.91 5.78
N LEU A 15 3.88 -9.44 6.73
CA LEU A 15 2.49 -9.88 6.90
C LEU A 15 1.60 -9.52 5.70
N LEU A 16 1.71 -8.28 5.19
CA LEU A 16 0.93 -7.83 4.05
C LEU A 16 1.34 -8.59 2.79
N ALA A 17 2.63 -8.89 2.63
CA ALA A 17 3.12 -9.66 1.49
C ALA A 17 2.55 -11.09 1.46
N THR A 18 2.41 -11.75 2.62
CA THR A 18 1.79 -13.09 2.68
C THR A 18 0.29 -13.06 2.42
N GLN A 19 -0.37 -11.91 2.58
CA GLN A 19 -1.81 -11.72 2.33
C GLN A 19 -2.12 -10.94 1.04
N GLN A 20 -1.11 -10.69 0.20
CA GLN A 20 -1.21 -9.76 -0.93
C GLN A 20 -2.30 -10.16 -1.94
N ASP A 21 -2.43 -11.46 -2.24
CA ASP A 21 -3.47 -11.97 -3.16
C ASP A 21 -4.88 -11.77 -2.61
N TYR A 22 -5.06 -12.04 -1.31
CA TYR A 22 -6.33 -11.82 -0.63
C TYR A 22 -6.70 -10.34 -0.64
N LEU A 23 -5.77 -9.47 -0.23
CA LEU A 23 -5.98 -8.02 -0.17
C LEU A 23 -6.30 -7.44 -1.55
N SER A 24 -5.57 -7.87 -2.60
CA SER A 24 -5.80 -7.41 -3.97
C SER A 24 -7.21 -7.71 -4.46
N ARG A 25 -7.75 -8.89 -4.13
CA ARG A 25 -9.12 -9.30 -4.47
C ARG A 25 -10.16 -8.50 -3.69
N GLU A 26 -9.96 -8.37 -2.39
CA GLU A 26 -10.90 -7.69 -1.48
C GLU A 26 -11.07 -6.21 -1.84
N VAL A 27 -9.96 -5.50 -2.03
CA VAL A 27 -9.99 -4.05 -2.35
C VAL A 27 -10.08 -3.77 -3.86
N ARG A 28 -10.15 -4.83 -4.69
CA ARG A 28 -10.20 -4.77 -6.16
C ARG A 28 -9.06 -3.93 -6.76
N ALA A 29 -7.87 -4.03 -6.15
CA ALA A 29 -6.66 -3.46 -6.72
C ALA A 29 -6.15 -4.37 -7.83
N ARG A 30 -5.85 -3.80 -9.00
CA ARG A 30 -5.25 -4.55 -10.11
C ARG A 30 -3.80 -4.88 -9.79
N ASN A 31 -3.07 -3.87 -9.33
CA ASN A 31 -1.72 -4.01 -8.80
C ASN A 31 -1.71 -3.50 -7.37
N LEU A 32 -1.24 -4.33 -6.45
CA LEU A 32 -0.95 -3.97 -5.06
C LEU A 32 0.54 -4.14 -4.84
N ARG A 33 1.25 -3.04 -4.54
CA ARG A 33 2.68 -3.06 -4.17
C ARG A 33 2.81 -2.76 -2.68
N ILE A 34 3.63 -3.54 -1.99
CA ILE A 34 3.97 -3.33 -0.58
C ILE A 34 5.45 -2.97 -0.51
N CYS A 35 5.79 -1.89 0.19
CA CYS A 35 7.16 -1.38 0.28
C CYS A 35 7.38 -0.58 1.58
N ARG A 36 8.55 0.04 1.74
CA ARG A 36 8.74 1.03 2.81
C ARG A 36 7.96 2.31 2.53
N ALA A 37 7.63 3.06 3.58
CA ALA A 37 6.89 4.32 3.44
C ALA A 37 7.73 5.41 2.77
N SER A 38 9.04 5.34 2.93
CA SER A 38 10.02 6.14 2.19
C SER A 38 10.02 5.90 0.68
N GLU A 39 9.58 4.72 0.21
CA GLU A 39 9.56 4.37 -1.22
C GLU A 39 8.26 4.78 -1.94
N VAL A 40 7.29 5.35 -1.22
CA VAL A 40 6.02 5.81 -1.78
C VAL A 40 6.18 7.27 -2.24
N GLU A 41 6.69 7.47 -3.45
CA GLU A 41 7.02 8.80 -4.00
C GLU A 41 6.33 9.14 -5.33
N GLU A 42 5.37 8.32 -5.77
CA GLU A 42 4.74 8.51 -7.08
C GLU A 42 3.50 9.44 -7.05
N PRO A 43 3.20 10.14 -8.17
CA PRO A 43 2.02 10.98 -8.27
C PRO A 43 0.71 10.17 -8.22
N GLY A 44 -0.28 10.68 -7.48
CA GLY A 44 -1.59 10.06 -7.30
C GLY A 44 -2.28 10.55 -6.03
N TYR A 45 -3.40 9.92 -5.67
CA TYR A 45 -4.05 10.23 -4.39
C TYR A 45 -3.28 9.57 -3.26
N MET A 46 -2.58 10.37 -2.46
CA MET A 46 -1.81 9.90 -1.33
C MET A 46 -2.57 10.19 -0.03
N LYS A 47 -2.63 9.18 0.84
CA LYS A 47 -3.15 9.30 2.20
C LYS A 47 -2.17 8.68 3.17
N GLU A 48 -1.91 9.39 4.25
CA GLU A 48 -1.13 8.87 5.36
C GLU A 48 -2.05 8.45 6.50
N TRP A 49 -1.72 7.34 7.13
CA TRP A 49 -2.42 6.81 8.29
C TRP A 49 -1.46 6.44 9.39
N ASN A 50 -1.93 6.56 10.62
CA ASN A 50 -1.27 6.01 11.79
C ASN A 50 -2.19 4.93 12.35
N VAL A 51 -1.69 3.70 12.45
CA VAL A 51 -2.41 2.55 12.98
C VAL A 51 -1.55 1.98 14.11
N ASP A 52 -2.06 2.05 15.34
CA ASP A 52 -1.37 1.57 16.55
C ASP A 52 0.06 2.13 16.73
N GLY A 53 0.27 3.40 16.36
CA GLY A 53 1.57 4.07 16.42
C GLY A 53 2.44 3.87 15.18
N ASP A 54 2.10 2.90 14.32
CA ASP A 54 2.83 2.61 13.10
C ASP A 54 2.30 3.44 11.92
N ARG A 55 3.21 4.07 11.17
CA ARG A 55 2.87 4.91 10.02
C ARG A 55 2.70 4.08 8.76
N PHE A 56 1.62 4.37 8.04
CA PHE A 56 1.30 3.83 6.73
C PHE A 56 1.12 4.96 5.72
N LYS A 57 1.60 4.74 4.50
CA LYS A 57 1.30 5.58 3.33
C LYS A 57 0.54 4.73 2.32
N LEU A 58 -0.59 5.25 1.87
CA LEU A 58 -1.40 4.66 0.81
C LEU A 58 -1.37 5.58 -0.39
N LEU A 59 -0.90 5.08 -1.52
CA LEU A 59 -0.98 5.77 -2.80
C LEU A 59 -1.94 5.02 -3.70
N VAL A 60 -3.02 5.68 -4.12
CA VAL A 60 -4.00 5.14 -5.04
C VAL A 60 -3.88 5.87 -6.37
N LYS A 61 -3.69 5.08 -7.44
CA LYS A 61 -3.62 5.56 -8.81
C LYS A 61 -4.82 5.06 -9.59
N ARG A 62 -5.44 5.97 -10.35
CA ARG A 62 -6.42 5.58 -11.35
C ARG A 62 -5.67 4.84 -12.47
N LEU A 63 -6.30 3.80 -13.00
CA LEU A 63 -5.75 3.11 -14.17
C LEU A 63 -5.68 4.12 -15.33
N PRO A 64 -4.60 4.11 -16.14
CA PRO A 64 -4.60 4.83 -17.40
C PRO A 64 -5.80 4.36 -18.24
N ALA A 65 -6.47 5.33 -18.89
CA ALA A 65 -7.66 5.11 -19.70
C ALA A 65 -7.35 4.29 -20.97
#